data_AF-A0A920AC39-F1
#
_entry.id   AF-A0A920AC39-F1
#
_cell.length_a   1.000
_cell.length_b   1.000
_cell.length_c   1.000
_cell.angle_alpha   90.00
_cell.angle_beta   90.00
_cell.angle_gamma   90.00
#
_symmetry.space_group_name_H-M   'P 1'
#
loop_
_entity.id
_entity.type
_entity.pdbx_description
1 polymer ?
#
loop_
_entity_poly.entity_id
_entity_poly.type
_entity_poly.pdbx_seq_one_letter_code
_entity_poly.pdbx_strand_id
1 'polypeptide(L)' 'MIKVGLTGGIGSGKTTVAKIFKQLGVPIYLSDDRAKDLMLNNQFCENL' A
#
# COMPACT_ATOMS: atom_id res chain seq x y z
N MET A 1 12.92 -13.01 6.64
CA MET A 1 12.47 -12.28 5.43
C MET A 1 12.73 -10.80 5.65
N ILE A 2 13.36 -10.12 4.69
CA ILE A 2 13.65 -8.69 4.79
C ILE A 2 12.37 -7.89 4.51
N LYS A 3 12.13 -6.82 5.28
CA LYS A 3 11.00 -5.90 5.10
C LYS A 3 11.54 -4.51 4.76
N VAL A 4 10.97 -3.87 3.73
CA VAL A 4 11.40 -2.55 3.26
C VAL A 4 10.17 -1.65 3.11
N GLY A 5 10.24 -0.45 3.66
CA GLY A 5 9.20 0.58 3.50
C GLY A 5 9.49 1.47 2.29
N LEU A 6 8.51 1.63 1.40
CA LEU A 6 8.59 2.56 0.27
C LEU A 6 7.79 3.84 0.59
N THR A 7 8.48 4.96 0.73
CA THR A 7 7.89 6.27 1.06
C THR A 7 8.36 7.36 0.08
N GLY A 8 7.83 8.59 0.23
CA GLY A 8 8.10 9.73 -0.65
C GLY A 8 6.87 10.62 -0.86
N GLY A 9 7.09 11.83 -1.41
CA GLY A 9 6.02 12.81 -1.66
C GLY A 9 5.00 12.41 -2.73
N ILE A 10 3.91 13.17 -2.85
CA ILE A 10 2.92 13.00 -3.93
C ILE A 10 3.64 13.22 -5.28
N GLY A 11 3.32 12.38 -6.27
CA GLY A 11 3.93 12.47 -7.61
C GLY A 11 5.37 11.93 -7.72
N SER A 12 5.99 11.46 -6.63
CA SER A 12 7.39 10.99 -6.65
C SER A 12 7.61 9.59 -7.27
N GLY A 13 6.55 8.97 -7.83
CA GLY A 13 6.67 7.68 -8.52
C GLY A 13 6.68 6.41 -7.65
N LYS A 14 6.32 6.50 -6.35
CA LYS A 14 6.27 5.32 -5.44
C LYS A 14 5.51 4.13 -6.04
N THR A 15 4.31 4.37 -6.55
CA THR A 15 3.46 3.33 -7.15
C THR A 15 4.12 2.70 -8.38
N THR A 16 4.90 3.46 -9.14
CA THR A 16 5.68 2.94 -10.28
C THR A 16 6.77 1.99 -9.81
N VAL A 17 7.55 2.39 -8.80
CA VAL A 17 8.59 1.54 -8.20
C VAL A 17 7.99 0.26 -7.60
N ALA A 18 6.87 0.36 -6.89
CA ALA A 18 6.15 -0.81 -6.35
C ALA A 18 5.73 -1.80 -7.44
N LYS A 19 5.24 -1.31 -8.60
CA LYS A 19 4.88 -2.16 -9.76
C LYS A 19 6.10 -2.89 -10.34
N ILE A 20 7.24 -2.22 -10.43
CA ILE A 20 8.49 -2.84 -10.89
C ILE A 20 8.90 -3.98 -9.96
N PHE A 21 8.92 -3.76 -8.64
CA PHE A 21 9.23 -4.81 -7.68
C PHE A 21 8.24 -5.99 -7.76
N LYS A 22 6.95 -5.72 -7.98
CA LYS A 22 5.95 -6.77 -8.22
C LYS A 22 6.28 -7.61 -9.45
N GLN A 23 6.71 -6.98 -10.55
CA GLN A 23 7.13 -7.70 -11.77
C GLN A 23 8.40 -8.55 -11.54
N LEU A 24 9.25 -8.14 -10.61
CA LEU A 24 10.43 -8.91 -10.18
C LEU A 24 10.08 -10.04 -9.19
N GLY A 25 8.81 -10.29 -8.92
CA GLY A 25 8.34 -11.36 -8.02
C GLY A 25 8.41 -11.01 -6.54
N VAL A 26 8.69 -9.75 -6.18
CA VAL A 26 8.68 -9.31 -4.79
C VAL A 26 7.22 -9.13 -4.32
N PRO A 27 6.82 -9.72 -3.18
CA PRO A 27 5.50 -9.49 -2.63
C PRO A 27 5.37 -8.03 -2.17
N ILE A 28 4.30 -7.37 -2.63
CA ILE A 28 4.03 -5.95 -2.34
C ILE A 28 2.77 -5.83 -1.49
N TYR A 29 2.87 -5.00 -0.46
CA TYR A 29 1.75 -4.57 0.35
C TYR A 29 1.49 -3.08 0.11
N LEU A 30 0.29 -2.74 -0.36
CA LEU A 30 -0.13 -1.36 -0.62
C LEU A 30 -0.93 -0.84 0.60
N SER A 31 -0.31 0.07 1.36
CA SER A 31 -0.91 0.62 2.58
C SER A 31 -2.22 1.35 2.33
N ASP A 32 -2.28 2.11 1.24
CA ASP A 32 -3.42 2.99 0.93
C ASP A 32 -4.67 2.16 0.58
N ASP A 33 -4.49 1.07 -0.17
CA ASP A 33 -5.58 0.14 -0.50
C ASP A 33 -6.11 -0.55 0.75
N ARG A 34 -5.22 -1.00 1.64
CA ARG A 34 -5.65 -1.62 2.90
C ARG A 34 -6.30 -0.62 3.84
N ALA A 35 -5.82 0.62 3.89
CA ALA A 35 -6.47 1.67 4.65
C ALA A 35 -7.89 1.94 4.12
N LYS A 36 -8.06 2.03 2.80
CA LYS A 36 -9.37 2.20 2.17
C LYS A 36 -10.31 1.04 2.45
N ASP A 37 -9.83 -0.20 2.32
CA ASP A 37 -10.58 -1.41 2.64
C ASP A 37 -11.04 -1.42 4.10
N LEU A 38 -10.15 -1.05 5.04
CA LEU A 38 -10.51 -0.91 6.45
C LEU A 38 -11.58 0.17 6.67
N MET A 39 -11.51 1.31 5.99
CA MET A 39 -12.52 2.37 6.14
C MET A 39 -13.90 1.98 5.60
N LEU A 40 -13.94 1.16 4.54
CA LEU A 40 -15.20 0.82 3.86
C LEU A 40 -15.85 -0.47 4.36
N ASN A 41 -15.05 -1.42 4.86
CA ASN A 41 -15.51 -2.78 5.17
C ASN A 41 -15.34 -3.13 6.66
N ASN A 42 -14.87 -2.20 7.50
CA ASN A 42 -14.74 -2.43 8.94
C ASN A 42 -15.81 -1.66 9.70
N GLN A 43 -16.68 -2.41 10.38
CA GLN A 43 -17.77 -1.88 11.19
C GLN A 43 -17.30 -0.98 12.34
N PHE A 44 -16.03 -1.08 12.76
CA PHE A 44 -15.43 -0.12 13.69
C PHE A 44 -15.32 1.29 13.10
N CYS A 45 -14.99 1.41 11.81
CA CYS A 45 -14.85 2.69 11.12
C CYS A 45 -16.19 3.26 10.67
N GLU A 46 -17.22 2.43 10.48
CA GLU A 46 -18.58 2.88 10.12
C GLU A 46 -19.30 3.64 11.25
N ASN A 47 -18.89 3.43 12.50
CA ASN A 47 -19.54 4.02 13.68
C ASN A 47 -18.75 5.20 14.28
N LEU A 48 -17.76 5.73 13.55
CA LEU A 48 -17.06 6.99 13.84
C LEU A 48 -17.70 8.16 13.11
#